data_AF-A0A970B367-F1
#
_entry.id   AF-A0A970B367-F1
#
_cell.length_a   1.000
_cell.length_b   1.000
_cell.length_c   1.000
_cell.angle_alpha   90.00
_cell.angle_beta   90.00
_cell.angle_gamma   90.00
#
_symmetry.space_group_name_H-M   'P 1'
#
loop_
_entity.id
_entity.type
_entity.pdbx_description
1 polymer ?
#
loop_
_entity_poly.entity_id
_entity_poly.type
_entity_poly.pdbx_seq_one_letter_code
_entity_poly.pdbx_strand_id
1 'polypeptide(L)'
;MTWDVFDDGQHAAFEIAFGDRPAQLRDDLSRRAIGAVADDVVRATVRAALGTAPMSIDTIIRVTGIPSRAVQIALMELDLAGDLVRHSGQLVSRRVPSV
;
A
#
# COMPACT_ATOMS: atom_id res chain seq x y z
N MET A 1 23.88 0.10 21.09
CA MET A 1 25.19 0.03 21.74
C MET A 1 24.95 0.31 23.21
N THR A 2 25.16 -0.70 24.05
CA THR A 2 24.63 -0.84 25.41
C THR A 2 25.28 0.18 26.34
N TRP A 3 24.47 0.99 27.02
CA TRP A 3 24.92 1.81 28.14
C TRP A 3 24.21 1.37 29.41
N ASP A 4 25.03 1.02 30.39
CA ASP A 4 24.71 0.51 31.71
C ASP A 4 23.81 1.44 32.53
N VAL A 5 22.92 0.80 33.30
CA VAL A 5 21.98 1.40 34.24
C VAL A 5 22.56 1.24 35.65
N PHE A 6 23.08 2.31 36.23
CA PHE A 6 23.33 2.51 37.68
C PHE A 6 22.97 3.97 37.98
N ASP A 7 21.85 4.21 38.66
CA ASP A 7 21.74 4.37 40.13
C ASP A 7 22.25 5.75 40.61
N ASP A 8 21.31 6.70 40.66
CA ASP A 8 21.27 7.77 41.66
C ASP A 8 19.89 8.43 41.63
N GLY A 9 18.99 7.97 42.50
CA GLY A 9 17.98 8.78 43.22
C GLY A 9 17.00 9.70 42.47
N GLN A 10 16.95 9.77 41.14
CA GLN A 10 15.96 10.57 40.40
C GLN A 10 15.06 9.68 39.55
N HIS A 11 14.05 9.10 40.19
CA HIS A 11 12.92 8.54 39.47
C HIS A 11 12.05 9.66 38.89
N ALA A 12 11.87 9.59 37.58
CA ALA A 12 10.74 10.13 36.82
C ALA A 12 10.75 11.62 36.49
N ALA A 13 11.71 12.01 35.64
CA ALA A 13 11.33 12.67 34.40
C ALA A 13 12.23 12.11 33.30
N PHE A 14 11.82 10.96 32.73
CA PHE A 14 12.11 10.69 31.33
C PHE A 14 11.36 11.77 30.54
N GLU A 15 11.92 12.97 30.53
CA GLU A 15 11.52 14.07 29.69
C GLU A 15 11.98 13.72 28.28
N ILE A 16 11.30 12.75 27.70
CA ILE A 16 11.04 12.78 26.28
C ILE A 16 10.53 14.20 26.06
N ALA A 17 11.23 14.99 25.26
CA ALA A 17 10.81 16.33 24.85
C ALA A 17 9.47 16.27 24.08
N PHE A 18 8.37 15.91 24.75
CA PHE A 18 6.99 15.75 24.24
C PHE A 18 6.32 17.12 24.23
N GLY A 19 6.97 18.15 23.67
CA GLY A 19 6.21 19.29 23.15
C GLY A 19 5.30 18.80 22.02
N ASP A 20 4.02 19.19 21.98
CA ASP A 20 2.98 19.01 20.93
C ASP A 20 2.88 17.67 20.12
N ARG A 21 3.69 16.66 20.46
CA ARG A 21 3.93 15.42 19.71
C ARG A 21 2.79 14.39 19.67
N PRO A 22 1.81 14.31 20.61
CA PRO A 22 0.71 13.34 20.46
C PRO A 22 -0.27 13.72 19.32
N ALA A 23 -0.45 15.00 19.02
CA ALA A 23 -1.30 15.43 17.92
C ALA A 23 -0.64 15.19 16.55
N GLN A 24 0.66 15.49 16.43
CA GLN A 24 1.43 15.25 15.21
C GLN A 24 1.54 13.76 14.83
N LEU A 25 1.76 12.87 15.81
CA LEU A 25 1.80 11.42 15.53
C LEU A 25 0.44 10.92 15.01
N ARG A 26 -0.67 11.42 15.57
CA ARG A 26 -2.02 11.06 15.10
C ARG A 26 -2.26 11.54 13.67
N ASP A 27 -1.82 12.75 13.31
CA ASP A 27 -1.93 13.27 11.94
C ASP A 27 -1.11 12.44 10.94
N ASP A 28 0.14 12.10 11.27
CA ASP A 28 0.98 11.25 10.41
C ASP A 28 0.36 9.86 10.18
N LEU A 29 -0.05 9.19 11.27
CA LEU A 29 -0.71 7.89 11.16
C LEU A 29 -2.03 7.98 10.38
N SER A 30 -2.79 9.06 10.55
CA SER A 30 -4.03 9.29 9.79
C SER A 30 -3.73 9.49 8.30
N ARG A 31 -2.73 10.29 7.95
CA ARG A 31 -2.30 10.51 6.57
C ARG A 31 -1.82 9.22 5.91
N ARG A 32 -1.03 8.42 6.63
CA ARG A 32 -0.56 7.11 6.17
C ARG A 32 -1.70 6.11 6.01
N ALA A 33 -2.65 6.08 6.95
CA ALA A 33 -3.83 5.24 6.85
C ALA A 33 -4.70 5.63 5.64
N ILE A 34 -4.91 6.92 5.39
CA ILE A 34 -5.62 7.41 4.20
C ILE A 34 -4.89 6.98 2.92
N GLY A 35 -3.56 7.08 2.88
CA GLY A 35 -2.76 6.59 1.76
C GLY A 35 -2.92 5.09 1.53
N ALA A 36 -2.80 4.28 2.58
CA ALA A 36 -2.96 2.83 2.49
C ALA A 36 -4.37 2.43 2.03
N VAL A 37 -5.42 3.08 2.55
CA VAL A 37 -6.81 2.86 2.10
C VAL A 37 -6.97 3.24 0.63
N ALA A 38 -6.37 4.34 0.19
CA ALA A 38 -6.40 4.73 -1.22
C ALA A 38 -5.71 3.68 -2.11
N ASP A 39 -4.54 3.17 -1.70
CA ASP A 39 -3.82 2.11 -2.41
C ASP A 39 -4.64 0.81 -2.48
N ASP A 40 -5.30 0.43 -1.38
CA ASP A 40 -6.21 -0.74 -1.33
C ASP A 40 -7.40 -0.58 -2.29
N VAL A 41 -8.02 0.61 -2.32
CA VAL A 41 -9.12 0.93 -3.23
C VAL A 41 -8.66 0.89 -4.69
N VAL A 42 -7.47 1.42 -4.99
CA VAL A 42 -6.86 1.35 -6.32
C VAL A 42 -6.67 -0.10 -6.74
N ARG A 43 -6.05 -0.93 -5.89
CA ARG A 43 -5.81 -2.35 -6.18
C ARG A 43 -7.12 -3.12 -6.38
N ALA A 44 -8.12 -2.89 -5.53
CA ALA A 44 -9.43 -3.50 -5.66
C ALA A 44 -10.14 -3.11 -6.97
N THR A 45 -10.05 -1.83 -7.36
CA THR A 45 -10.64 -1.32 -8.60
C THR A 45 -9.97 -1.91 -9.83
N VAL A 46 -8.64 -1.96 -9.86
CA VAL A 46 -7.88 -2.59 -10.95
C VAL A 46 -8.23 -4.08 -11.05
N ARG A 47 -8.29 -4.79 -9.91
CA ARG A 47 -8.68 -6.20 -9.88
C ARG A 47 -10.10 -6.44 -10.40
N ALA A 48 -11.03 -5.53 -10.10
CA ALA A 48 -12.41 -5.60 -10.58
C ALA A 48 -12.53 -5.33 -12.09
N ALA A 49 -11.66 -4.49 -12.66
CA ALA A 49 -11.60 -4.24 -14.09
C ALA A 49 -11.03 -5.43 -14.90
N LEU A 50 -10.24 -6.29 -14.25
CA LEU A 50 -9.65 -7.47 -14.90
C LEU A 50 -10.69 -8.60 -15.08
N GLY A 51 -10.92 -8.96 -16.34
CA GLY A 51 -11.62 -10.18 -16.73
C GLY A 51 -10.68 -11.39 -16.85
N THR A 52 -11.25 -12.54 -17.21
CA THR A 52 -10.48 -13.76 -17.55
C THR A 52 -9.82 -13.68 -18.92
N ALA A 53 -10.35 -12.85 -19.82
CA ALA A 53 -9.75 -12.55 -21.11
C ALA A 53 -8.57 -11.56 -20.96
N PRO A 54 -7.46 -11.74 -21.70
CA PRO A 54 -6.36 -10.77 -21.70
C PRO A 54 -6.81 -9.39 -22.18
N MET A 55 -6.47 -8.34 -21.44
CA MET A 55 -6.69 -6.94 -21.85
C MET A 55 -5.42 -6.11 -21.68
N SER A 56 -5.30 -5.02 -22.45
CA SER A 56 -4.13 -4.15 -22.37
C SER A 56 -4.13 -3.28 -21.11
N ILE A 57 -2.94 -3.01 -20.57
CA ILE A 57 -2.79 -2.09 -19.44
C ILE A 57 -3.33 -0.69 -19.78
N ASP A 58 -3.18 -0.23 -21.03
CA ASP A 58 -3.74 1.05 -21.49
C ASP A 58 -5.27 1.07 -21.40
N THR A 59 -5.94 -0.02 -21.79
CA THR A 59 -7.39 -0.14 -21.62
C THR A 59 -7.79 -0.06 -20.16
N ILE A 60 -7.07 -0.70 -19.25
CA ILE A 60 -7.33 -0.61 -17.79
C ILE A 60 -7.23 0.83 -17.31
N ILE A 61 -6.15 1.54 -17.67
CA ILE A 61 -5.97 2.95 -17.33
C ILE A 61 -7.15 3.78 -17.84
N ARG A 62 -7.58 3.55 -19.09
CA ARG A 62 -8.67 4.29 -19.72
C ARG A 62 -10.03 4.05 -19.07
N VAL A 63 -10.37 2.81 -18.72
CA VAL A 63 -11.69 2.48 -18.14
C VAL A 63 -11.77 2.79 -16.65
N THR A 64 -10.66 2.68 -15.92
CA THR A 64 -10.63 2.98 -14.49
C THR A 64 -10.39 4.46 -14.20
N GLY A 65 -9.76 5.19 -15.13
CA GLY A 65 -9.30 6.57 -14.93
C GLY A 65 -8.15 6.71 -13.94
N ILE A 66 -7.58 5.59 -13.46
CA ILE A 66 -6.50 5.58 -12.46
C ILE A 66 -5.18 5.96 -13.15
N PRO A 67 -4.34 6.82 -12.54
CA PRO A 67 -3.04 7.19 -13.10
C PRO A 67 -2.17 5.96 -13.41
N SER A 68 -1.46 6.00 -14.53
CA SER A 68 -0.68 4.85 -15.04
C SER A 68 0.28 4.26 -14.02
N ARG A 69 0.93 5.10 -13.20
CA ARG A 69 1.83 4.64 -12.13
C ARG A 69 1.10 3.82 -11.07
N ALA A 70 -0.07 4.27 -10.64
CA ALA A 70 -0.87 3.58 -9.63
C ALA A 70 -1.44 2.26 -10.18
N VAL A 71 -1.85 2.22 -11.45
CA VAL A 71 -2.22 0.96 -12.11
C VAL A 71 -1.06 -0.03 -12.14
N GLN A 72 0.15 0.41 -12.50
CA GLN A 72 1.31 -0.48 -12.55
C GLN A 72 1.67 -1.05 -11.17
N ILE A 73 1.60 -0.23 -10.11
CA ILE A 73 1.82 -0.69 -8.74
C ILE A 73 0.76 -1.71 -8.35
N ALA A 74 -0.53 -1.43 -8.59
CA ALA A 74 -1.61 -2.37 -8.31
C ALA A 74 -1.45 -3.70 -9.06
N LEU A 75 -1.08 -3.67 -10.35
CA LEU A 75 -0.84 -4.88 -11.14
C LEU A 75 0.36 -5.66 -10.61
N MET A 76 1.43 -4.98 -10.17
CA MET A 76 2.58 -5.62 -9.51
C MET A 76 2.17 -6.29 -8.20
N GLU A 77 1.36 -5.63 -7.36
CA GLU A 77 0.87 -6.20 -6.11
C GLU A 77 -0.04 -7.41 -6.34
N LEU A 78 -0.93 -7.36 -7.34
CA LEU A 78 -1.78 -8.49 -7.73
C LEU A 78 -0.96 -9.67 -8.25
N ASP A 79 0.12 -9.41 -8.98
CA ASP A 79 1.07 -10.41 -9.45
C ASP A 79 1.80 -11.09 -8.28
N LEU A 80 2.28 -10.30 -7.31
CA LEU A 80 2.88 -10.80 -6.07
C LEU A 80 1.90 -11.61 -5.22
N ALA A 81 0.62 -11.24 -5.23
CA ALA A 81 -0.45 -12.00 -4.58
C ALA A 81 -0.85 -13.27 -5.35
N GLY A 82 -0.34 -13.46 -6.57
CA GLY A 82 -0.67 -14.58 -7.45
C GLY A 82 -2.05 -14.47 -8.11
N ASP A 83 -2.70 -13.31 -8.08
CA ASP A 83 -4.06 -13.07 -8.59
C ASP A 83 -4.10 -12.60 -10.06
N LEU A 84 -2.93 -12.45 -10.68
CA LEU A 84 -2.76 -11.92 -12.04
C LEU A 84 -1.98 -12.89 -12.93
N VAL A 85 -2.30 -12.90 -14.23
CA VAL A 85 -1.51 -13.57 -15.26
C VAL A 85 -1.01 -12.52 -16.25
N ARG A 86 0.30 -12.50 -16.49
CA ARG A 86 0.92 -11.66 -17.52
C ARG A 86 1.00 -12.42 -18.84
N HIS A 87 0.71 -11.72 -19.92
CA HIS A 87 0.82 -12.21 -21.29
C HIS A 87 1.79 -11.32 -22.07
N SER A 88 2.22 -11.75 -23.26
CA SER A 88 3.03 -10.91 -24.16
C SER A 88 2.28 -9.63 -24.57
N GLY A 89 3.03 -8.55 -24.85
CA GLY A 89 2.44 -7.32 -25.41
C GLY A 89 1.69 -6.45 -24.40
N GLN A 90 2.13 -6.41 -23.13
CA GLN A 90 1.50 -5.61 -22.07
C GLN A 90 0.02 -5.97 -21.83
N LEU A 91 -0.31 -7.24 -22.01
CA LEU A 91 -1.64 -7.78 -21.75
C LEU A 91 -1.64 -8.50 -20.39
N VAL A 92 -2.74 -8.35 -19.66
CA VAL A 92 -2.95 -8.95 -18.34
C VAL A 92 -4.36 -9.52 -18.23
N SER A 93 -4.53 -10.57 -17.44
CA SER A 93 -5.84 -11.12 -17.10
C SER A 93 -5.91 -11.51 -15.62
N ARG A 94 -7.12 -11.66 -15.10
CA ARG A 94 -7.36 -12.18 -13.76
C ARG A 94 -7.01 -13.66 -13.71
N ARG A 95 -6.26 -14.09 -12.70
CA ARG A 95 -6.14 -15.51 -12.39
C ARG A 95 -7.45 -15.98 -11.77
N VAL A 96 -8.02 -17.05 -12.30
CA VAL A 96 -9.18 -17.70 -11.68
C VAL A 96 -8.61 -18.68 -10.65
N PRO A 97 -8.93 -18.54 -9.35
CA PRO A 97 -8.54 -19.54 -8.35
C PRO A 97 -9.15 -20.88 -8.77
N SER A 98 -8.30 -21.89 -8.91
CA SER A 98 -8.74 -23.27 -9.07
C SER A 98 -9.17 -23.76 -7.70
N VAL A 99 -10.48 -23.93 -7.50
CA VAL A 99 -11.05 -24.58 -6.30
C VAL A 99 -10.67 -26.06 -6.29
#